data_AF-C9SRY2-F1
#
_entry.id   AF-C9SRY2-F1
#
_cell.length_a   1.000
_cell.length_b   1.000
_cell.length_c   1.000
_cell.angle_alpha   90.00
_cell.angle_beta   90.00
_cell.angle_gamma   90.00
#
_symmetry.space_group_name_H-M   'P 1'
#
loop_
_entity.id
_entity.type
_entity.pdbx_description
1 polymer ?
#
loop_
_entity_poly.entity_id
_entity_poly.type
_entity_poly.pdbx_seq_one_letter_code
_entity_poly.pdbx_strand_id
1 'polypeptide(L)'
;MREEQSPAEGRAPTTGPSLPTVKLDTTLADLYRQAAPRKKARRIAQVLCGVNSGLPLSAKFPRNTKYLYQDSPFNTTTAKAPSCPDEKAALTRELAMKYLSLIPQRDAFISGSAPVILFHIDHDDPAQVEHDRAEAEATISVLAADQKPELVFCAGPADIPVQEKGIDVIAYKLMVDGLERYDLLVQPDVHWFVNSKDALAKSGLPTPKCEIIDLEGHGGAKRGCCEVCVSGGDGEGNEFVIPVACEGARGQWFAQESERILQKIVQRSLPFVLKNQQTFGGAGTYVVRTEGERGKVVGDLREGVLRKLMSSVTEANAHLRPGALILSDLVDEPIGDYGLTFFVTEEEAEPVFLAASEQMIGRETPGSAARSIIDAKMSSRKSSPS
;
A
#
# COMPACT_ATOMS: atom_id res chain seq x y z
N MET A 1 64.08 -15.08 19.93
CA MET A 1 62.78 -15.50 19.38
C MET A 1 61.95 -14.26 19.12
N ARG A 2 62.01 -13.76 17.89
CA ARG A 2 61.08 -12.78 17.32
C ARG A 2 60.57 -13.46 16.06
N GLU A 3 59.34 -13.91 16.08
CA GLU A 3 58.67 -14.47 14.90
C GLU A 3 58.25 -13.31 14.00
N GLU A 4 58.65 -13.40 12.74
CA GLU A 4 58.20 -12.55 11.65
C GLU A 4 56.74 -12.87 11.35
N GLN A 5 55.85 -11.88 11.49
CA GLN A 5 54.47 -11.98 11.00
C GLN A 5 54.47 -11.68 9.50
N SER A 6 54.13 -12.70 8.72
CA SER A 6 53.83 -12.61 7.29
C SER A 6 52.57 -11.73 7.06
N PRO A 7 52.49 -10.92 6.01
CA PRO A 7 51.32 -10.09 5.74
C PRO A 7 50.13 -10.95 5.32
N ALA A 8 48.98 -10.71 5.95
CA ALA A 8 47.71 -11.33 5.59
C ALA A 8 47.34 -10.99 4.14
N GLU A 9 47.23 -12.02 3.30
CA GLU A 9 46.74 -11.95 1.94
C GLU A 9 45.34 -11.32 1.92
N GLY A 10 45.19 -10.30 1.07
CA GLY A 10 43.92 -9.63 0.81
C GLY A 10 42.88 -10.63 0.34
N ARG A 11 41.82 -10.79 1.13
CA ARG A 11 40.64 -11.55 0.76
C ARG A 11 39.99 -10.86 -0.44
N ALA A 12 40.11 -11.46 -1.62
CA ALA A 12 39.46 -10.97 -2.83
C ALA A 12 37.95 -10.80 -2.58
N PRO A 13 37.33 -9.71 -3.07
CA PRO A 13 35.89 -9.54 -2.96
C PRO A 13 35.23 -10.73 -3.65
N THR A 14 34.43 -11.48 -2.91
CA THR A 14 33.62 -12.57 -3.44
C THR A 14 32.71 -11.98 -4.51
N THR A 15 33.04 -12.21 -5.78
CA THR A 15 32.20 -11.79 -6.89
C THR A 15 30.87 -12.52 -6.73
N GLY A 16 29.82 -11.76 -6.45
CA GLY A 16 28.46 -12.28 -6.40
C GLY A 16 28.09 -12.98 -7.71
N PRO A 17 26.98 -13.74 -7.74
CA PRO A 17 26.54 -14.41 -8.95
C PRO A 17 26.41 -13.40 -10.10
N SER A 18 27.03 -13.69 -11.24
CA SER A 18 26.84 -12.91 -12.46
C SER A 18 25.41 -13.13 -12.94
N LEU A 19 24.58 -12.10 -12.79
CA LEU A 19 23.20 -12.12 -13.25
C LEU A 19 23.14 -11.74 -14.74
N PRO A 20 22.28 -12.40 -15.55
CA PRO A 20 22.13 -12.04 -16.95
C PRO A 20 21.51 -10.65 -17.10
N THR A 21 21.83 -9.99 -18.21
CA THR A 21 21.11 -8.78 -18.61
C THR A 21 19.66 -9.12 -18.91
N VAL A 22 18.72 -8.41 -18.28
CA VAL A 22 17.29 -8.54 -18.48
C VAL A 22 16.81 -7.49 -19.47
N LYS A 23 16.09 -7.92 -20.50
CA LYS A 23 15.38 -7.04 -21.43
C LYS A 23 13.89 -7.38 -21.39
N LEU A 24 13.07 -6.37 -21.16
CA LEU A 24 11.61 -6.49 -21.10
C LEU A 24 11.02 -6.30 -22.51
N ASP A 25 9.93 -7.01 -22.82
CA ASP A 25 9.21 -6.85 -24.09
C ASP A 25 8.52 -5.47 -24.18
N THR A 26 8.08 -4.95 -23.03
CA THR A 26 7.47 -3.63 -22.89
C THR A 26 7.76 -3.07 -21.50
N THR A 27 7.73 -1.74 -21.38
CA THR A 27 7.90 -1.01 -20.11
C THR A 27 6.72 -0.08 -19.85
N LEU A 28 6.56 0.41 -18.61
CA LEU A 28 5.57 1.46 -18.32
C LEU A 28 5.83 2.72 -19.17
N ALA A 29 7.09 3.09 -19.39
CA ALA A 29 7.44 4.21 -20.27
C ALA A 29 6.95 3.99 -21.71
N ASP A 30 7.02 2.76 -22.24
CA ASP A 30 6.49 2.44 -23.57
C ASP A 30 4.97 2.56 -23.60
N LEU A 31 4.30 1.98 -22.59
CA LEU A 31 2.85 1.98 -22.47
C LEU A 31 2.27 3.40 -22.36
N TYR A 32 2.83 4.24 -21.50
CA TYR A 32 2.39 5.64 -21.38
C TYR A 32 2.63 6.45 -22.66
N ARG A 33 3.74 6.22 -23.37
CA ARG A 33 4.02 6.87 -24.65
C ARG A 33 3.03 6.46 -25.75
N GLN A 34 2.51 5.23 -25.69
CA GLN A 34 1.53 4.71 -26.65
C GLN A 34 0.10 5.19 -26.34
N ALA A 35 -0.31 5.21 -25.07
CA ALA A 35 -1.69 5.47 -24.67
C ALA A 35 -2.20 6.89 -24.87
N ALA A 36 -1.30 7.86 -24.96
CA ALA A 36 -1.67 9.27 -25.09
C ALA A 36 -0.68 9.96 -26.03
N PRO A 37 -0.92 9.94 -27.35
CA PRO A 37 -0.04 10.59 -28.33
C PRO A 37 0.22 12.07 -28.00
N ARG A 38 -0.77 12.75 -27.41
CA ARG A 38 -0.66 14.14 -26.93
C ARG A 38 0.26 14.32 -25.71
N LYS A 39 0.47 13.26 -24.93
CA LYS A 39 1.39 13.23 -23.77
C LYS A 39 2.73 12.58 -24.10
N LYS A 40 2.96 12.13 -25.34
CA LYS A 40 4.19 11.46 -25.79
C LYS A 40 5.46 12.28 -25.54
N ALA A 41 5.36 13.61 -25.55
CA ALA A 41 6.46 14.52 -25.28
C ALA A 41 6.67 14.82 -23.78
N ARG A 42 5.74 14.43 -22.89
CA ARG A 42 5.86 14.71 -21.46
C ARG A 42 6.85 13.75 -20.81
N ARG A 43 7.73 14.29 -19.98
CA ARG A 43 8.60 13.53 -19.07
C ARG A 43 7.78 13.11 -17.84
N ILE A 44 7.24 11.89 -17.89
CA ILE A 44 6.41 11.30 -16.83
C ILE A 44 7.32 10.60 -15.81
N ALA A 45 7.40 11.12 -14.59
CA ALA A 45 8.08 10.44 -13.49
C ALA A 45 7.13 9.46 -12.78
N GLN A 46 7.67 8.39 -12.19
CA GLN A 46 6.91 7.37 -11.47
C GLN A 46 7.20 7.44 -9.96
N VAL A 47 6.15 7.51 -9.14
CA VAL A 47 6.22 7.28 -7.68
C VAL A 47 5.56 5.93 -7.38
N LEU A 48 6.36 4.93 -7.00
CA LEU A 48 5.92 3.53 -6.89
C LEU A 48 5.89 3.01 -5.45
N CYS A 49 6.16 3.88 -4.47
CA CYS A 49 6.19 3.52 -3.06
C CYS A 49 4.78 3.31 -2.48
N GLY A 50 4.74 2.64 -1.33
CA GLY A 50 3.53 2.56 -0.51
C GLY A 50 3.47 3.65 0.56
N VAL A 51 2.36 3.67 1.29
CA VAL A 51 2.11 4.60 2.40
C VAL A 51 1.41 3.86 3.54
N ASN A 52 1.46 4.42 4.74
CA ASN A 52 0.72 3.93 5.90
C ASN A 52 -0.08 5.09 6.51
N SER A 53 -1.31 4.84 6.94
CA SER A 53 -2.17 5.86 7.58
C SER A 53 -2.17 5.81 9.11
N GLY A 54 -1.65 4.73 9.70
CA GLY A 54 -1.52 4.55 11.14
C GLY A 54 -0.20 5.05 11.70
N LEU A 55 0.89 4.98 10.93
CA LEU A 55 2.25 5.35 11.36
C LEU A 55 2.97 6.13 10.24
N PRO A 56 3.81 7.12 10.59
CA PRO A 56 4.76 7.68 9.64
C PRO A 56 5.82 6.64 9.26
N LEU A 57 6.42 6.77 8.07
CA LEU A 57 7.55 5.93 7.66
C LEU A 57 8.89 6.56 8.04
N SER A 58 8.96 7.89 8.01
CA SER A 58 10.10 8.68 8.49
C SER A 58 9.63 10.08 8.87
N ALA A 59 10.52 10.93 9.41
CA ALA A 59 10.19 12.32 9.70
C ALA A 59 9.79 13.13 8.45
N LYS A 60 10.34 12.75 7.27
CA LYS A 60 10.07 13.38 5.98
C LYS A 60 8.98 12.67 5.17
N PHE A 61 8.58 11.49 5.61
CA PHE A 61 7.50 10.71 5.01
C PHE A 61 6.39 10.48 6.06
N PRO A 62 5.53 11.50 6.31
CA PRO A 62 4.48 11.41 7.31
C PRO A 62 3.40 10.41 6.92
N ARG A 63 2.56 10.03 7.89
CA ARG A 63 1.37 9.19 7.63
C ARG A 63 0.42 9.90 6.67
N ASN A 64 -0.27 9.13 5.83
CA ASN A 64 -1.37 9.66 5.04
C ASN A 64 -2.58 9.96 5.94
N THR A 65 -3.13 11.15 5.79
CA THR A 65 -4.27 11.67 6.55
C THR A 65 -5.50 11.89 5.69
N LYS A 66 -5.34 12.24 4.40
CA LYS A 66 -6.44 12.40 3.45
C LYS A 66 -6.71 11.08 2.72
N TYR A 67 -5.72 10.55 2.03
CA TYR A 67 -5.85 9.33 1.24
C TYR A 67 -5.51 8.10 2.08
N LEU A 68 -6.50 7.56 2.80
CA LEU A 68 -6.23 6.48 3.76
C LEU A 68 -5.88 5.16 3.06
N TYR A 69 -4.86 4.49 3.57
CA TYR A 69 -4.52 3.11 3.24
C TYR A 69 -4.13 2.32 4.48
N GLN A 70 -4.59 1.07 4.53
CA GLN A 70 -4.39 0.19 5.67
C GLN A 70 -3.54 -1.01 5.27
N ASP A 71 -2.67 -1.43 6.18
CA ASP A 71 -1.90 -2.67 6.07
C ASP A 71 -2.05 -3.49 7.34
N SER A 72 -1.24 -4.53 7.49
CA SER A 72 -1.35 -5.44 8.64
C SER A 72 -1.19 -4.71 9.98
N PRO A 73 -0.15 -3.87 10.21
CA PRO A 73 -0.05 -3.06 11.42
C PRO A 73 -1.27 -2.17 11.70
N PHE A 74 -1.86 -1.56 10.67
CA PHE A 74 -3.08 -0.77 10.85
C PHE A 74 -4.24 -1.64 11.37
N ASN A 75 -4.33 -2.90 10.92
CA ASN A 75 -5.39 -3.84 11.27
C ASN A 75 -5.06 -4.77 12.46
N THR A 76 -3.94 -4.55 13.16
CA THR A 76 -3.59 -5.29 14.39
C THR A 76 -4.44 -4.81 15.58
N THR A 77 -4.93 -5.73 16.42
CA THR A 77 -5.66 -5.37 17.65
C THR A 77 -4.74 -4.70 18.67
N THR A 78 -5.29 -3.97 19.64
CA THR A 78 -4.49 -3.31 20.69
C THR A 78 -3.61 -4.31 21.46
N ALA A 79 -4.13 -5.51 21.75
CA ALA A 79 -3.39 -6.57 22.45
C ALA A 79 -2.15 -7.09 21.70
N LYS A 80 -2.10 -6.92 20.38
CA LYS A 80 -0.98 -7.38 19.52
C LYS A 80 -0.14 -6.23 18.98
N ALA A 81 -0.50 -4.98 19.31
CA ALA A 81 0.24 -3.82 18.85
C ALA A 81 1.55 -3.66 19.64
N PRO A 82 2.61 -3.12 19.03
CA PRO A 82 3.84 -2.74 19.73
C PRO A 82 3.55 -1.89 20.96
N SER A 83 4.07 -2.30 22.10
CA SER A 83 3.75 -1.69 23.39
C SER A 83 4.84 -0.72 23.85
N CYS A 84 6.11 -1.02 23.58
CA CYS A 84 7.26 -0.21 24.00
C CYS A 84 7.85 0.63 22.85
N PRO A 85 8.65 1.68 23.15
CA PRO A 85 9.27 2.53 22.14
C PRO A 85 10.15 1.78 21.13
N ASP A 86 10.93 0.80 21.58
CA ASP A 86 11.86 0.05 20.73
C ASP A 86 11.11 -0.82 19.70
N GLU A 87 10.03 -1.49 20.12
CA GLU A 87 9.17 -2.26 19.20
C GLU A 87 8.50 -1.34 18.16
N LYS A 88 8.08 -0.14 18.57
CA LYS A 88 7.48 0.85 17.64
C LYS A 88 8.50 1.38 16.64
N ALA A 89 9.72 1.64 17.09
CA ALA A 89 10.83 2.05 16.22
C ALA A 89 11.21 0.95 15.23
N ALA A 90 11.31 -0.31 15.70
CA ALA A 90 11.57 -1.47 14.85
C ALA A 90 10.49 -1.67 13.79
N LEU A 91 9.21 -1.59 14.17
CA LEU A 91 8.08 -1.66 13.23
C LEU A 91 8.14 -0.52 12.20
N THR A 92 8.43 0.70 12.64
CA THR A 92 8.54 1.87 11.74
C THR A 92 9.64 1.65 10.70
N ARG A 93 10.80 1.15 11.13
CA ARG A 93 11.92 0.80 10.24
C ARG A 93 11.55 -0.33 9.28
N GLU A 94 10.85 -1.37 9.73
CA GLU A 94 10.35 -2.45 8.86
C GLU A 94 9.43 -1.91 7.77
N LEU A 95 8.48 -1.05 8.14
CA LEU A 95 7.55 -0.46 7.18
C LEU A 95 8.27 0.48 6.21
N ALA A 96 9.23 1.26 6.68
CA ALA A 96 10.05 2.13 5.84
C ALA A 96 10.87 1.30 4.83
N MET A 97 11.57 0.25 5.26
CA MET A 97 12.29 -0.66 4.35
C MET A 97 11.35 -1.25 3.28
N LYS A 98 10.18 -1.75 3.71
CA LYS A 98 9.20 -2.35 2.80
C LYS A 98 8.68 -1.35 1.76
N TYR A 99 8.23 -0.16 2.20
CA TYR A 99 7.50 0.78 1.35
C TYR A 99 8.39 1.80 0.63
N LEU A 100 9.59 2.10 1.14
CA LEU A 100 10.51 3.08 0.57
C LEU A 100 11.70 2.45 -0.19
N SER A 101 12.04 1.18 0.10
CA SER A 101 13.07 0.43 -0.65
C SER A 101 12.45 -0.73 -1.46
N LEU A 102 12.00 -1.81 -0.81
CA LEU A 102 11.76 -3.09 -1.50
C LEU A 102 10.67 -3.02 -2.57
N ILE A 103 9.50 -2.47 -2.23
CA ILE A 103 8.38 -2.32 -3.17
C ILE A 103 8.73 -1.38 -4.33
N PRO A 104 9.18 -0.12 -4.09
CA PRO A 104 9.45 0.79 -5.19
C PRO A 104 10.61 0.33 -6.06
N GLN A 105 11.65 -0.33 -5.53
CA GLN A 105 12.72 -0.89 -6.36
C GLN A 105 12.23 -2.04 -7.24
N ARG A 106 11.42 -2.97 -6.68
CA ARG A 106 10.79 -4.04 -7.45
C ARG A 106 9.94 -3.47 -8.59
N ASP A 107 9.15 -2.45 -8.32
CA ASP A 107 8.25 -1.87 -9.31
C ASP A 107 8.99 -0.93 -10.29
N ALA A 108 10.12 -0.31 -9.87
CA ALA A 108 10.99 0.47 -10.75
C ALA A 108 11.56 -0.38 -11.90
N PHE A 109 11.69 -1.69 -11.67
CA PHE A 109 12.21 -2.63 -12.65
C PHE A 109 11.40 -2.66 -13.96
N ILE A 110 10.10 -2.37 -13.90
CA ILE A 110 9.22 -2.34 -15.09
C ILE A 110 9.01 -0.92 -15.66
N SER A 111 9.64 0.10 -15.08
CA SER A 111 9.42 1.50 -15.47
C SER A 111 10.00 1.85 -16.83
N GLY A 112 11.02 1.13 -17.29
CA GLY A 112 11.80 1.51 -18.47
C GLY A 112 12.61 2.79 -18.21
N SER A 113 12.92 3.54 -19.26
CA SER A 113 13.73 4.77 -19.18
C SER A 113 13.02 5.99 -18.53
N ALA A 114 11.84 5.80 -17.93
CA ALA A 114 11.17 6.86 -17.17
C ALA A 114 11.94 7.20 -15.89
N PRO A 115 11.91 8.46 -15.41
CA PRO A 115 12.39 8.79 -14.09
C PRO A 115 11.57 8.07 -13.02
N VAL A 116 12.23 7.49 -12.02
CA VAL A 116 11.59 6.88 -10.85
C VAL A 116 12.00 7.65 -9.61
N ILE A 117 11.01 8.16 -8.88
CA ILE A 117 11.23 8.86 -7.63
C ILE A 117 11.33 7.84 -6.50
N LEU A 118 12.45 7.87 -5.78
CA LEU A 118 12.72 7.07 -4.60
C LEU A 118 12.90 7.99 -3.39
N PHE A 119 12.56 7.49 -2.21
CA PHE A 119 12.67 8.21 -0.95
C PHE A 119 13.63 7.49 -0.03
N HIS A 120 14.45 8.23 0.70
CA HIS A 120 15.35 7.65 1.69
C HIS A 120 14.59 7.11 2.89
N ILE A 121 15.05 5.96 3.41
CA ILE A 121 14.51 5.38 4.65
C ILE A 121 14.77 6.33 5.81
N ASP A 122 16.00 6.82 5.90
CA ASP A 122 16.42 7.88 6.80
C ASP A 122 17.28 8.87 6.02
N HIS A 123 16.73 10.06 5.78
CA HIS A 123 17.42 11.11 5.04
C HIS A 123 18.53 11.77 5.87
N ASP A 124 18.42 11.72 7.20
CA ASP A 124 19.33 12.43 8.10
C ASP A 124 20.56 11.58 8.47
N ASP A 125 20.57 10.30 8.09
CA ASP A 125 21.73 9.39 8.19
C ASP A 125 22.44 9.24 6.82
N PRO A 126 23.63 9.86 6.64
CA PRO A 126 24.39 9.75 5.40
C PRO A 126 24.76 8.32 5.00
N ALA A 127 24.97 7.41 5.96
CA ALA A 127 25.28 6.02 5.66
C ALA A 127 24.06 5.29 5.09
N GLN A 128 22.87 5.57 5.62
CA GLN A 128 21.61 5.06 5.07
C GLN A 128 21.33 5.64 3.68
N VAL A 129 21.55 6.94 3.47
CA VAL A 129 21.39 7.60 2.16
C VAL A 129 22.25 6.94 1.09
N GLU A 130 23.53 6.70 1.38
CA GLU A 130 24.46 6.02 0.46
C GLU A 130 24.02 4.58 0.19
N HIS A 131 23.62 3.86 1.25
CA HIS A 131 23.14 2.49 1.14
C HIS A 131 21.89 2.36 0.27
N ASP A 132 20.89 3.22 0.49
CA ASP A 132 19.63 3.24 -0.27
C ASP A 132 19.88 3.43 -1.78
N ARG A 133 20.85 4.29 -2.13
CA ARG A 133 21.27 4.53 -3.53
C ARG A 133 21.95 3.31 -4.12
N ALA A 134 22.96 2.79 -3.44
CA ALA A 134 23.74 1.66 -3.91
C ALA A 134 22.86 0.41 -4.11
N GLU A 135 21.90 0.15 -3.21
CA GLU A 135 20.97 -0.97 -3.31
C GLU A 135 20.05 -0.82 -4.53
N ALA A 136 19.41 0.34 -4.69
CA ALA A 136 18.51 0.57 -5.82
C ALA A 136 19.24 0.50 -7.17
N GLU A 137 20.45 1.08 -7.25
CA GLU A 137 21.31 1.01 -8.44
C GLU A 137 21.73 -0.43 -8.75
N ALA A 138 22.09 -1.21 -7.73
CA ALA A 138 22.40 -2.63 -7.90
C ALA A 138 21.19 -3.41 -8.44
N THR A 139 20.00 -3.17 -7.89
CA THR A 139 18.75 -3.82 -8.34
C THR A 139 18.44 -3.55 -9.81
N ILE A 140 18.60 -2.31 -10.29
CA ILE A 140 18.32 -1.95 -11.69
C ILE A 140 19.49 -2.26 -12.64
N SER A 141 20.69 -2.55 -12.12
CA SER A 141 21.91 -2.68 -12.91
C SER A 141 21.83 -3.78 -13.98
N VAL A 142 21.01 -4.80 -13.73
CA VAL A 142 20.80 -5.95 -14.62
C VAL A 142 19.91 -5.62 -15.83
N LEU A 143 19.19 -4.50 -15.85
CA LEU A 143 18.37 -4.12 -17.00
C LEU A 143 19.23 -3.74 -18.21
N ALA A 144 18.69 -3.94 -19.42
CA ALA A 144 19.28 -3.40 -20.63
C ALA A 144 19.40 -1.86 -20.55
N ALA A 145 20.49 -1.29 -21.10
CA ALA A 145 20.81 0.12 -20.92
C ALA A 145 19.73 1.10 -21.42
N ASP A 146 18.98 0.71 -22.45
CA ASP A 146 17.85 1.45 -23.03
C ASP A 146 16.56 1.38 -22.17
N GLN A 147 16.53 0.48 -21.18
CA GLN A 147 15.40 0.26 -20.27
C GLN A 147 15.71 0.60 -18.81
N LYS A 148 16.92 1.10 -18.52
CA LYS A 148 17.29 1.52 -17.17
C LYS A 148 16.57 2.83 -16.79
N PRO A 149 15.83 2.86 -15.67
CA PRO A 149 15.21 4.10 -15.19
C PRO A 149 16.27 5.10 -14.69
N GLU A 150 15.97 6.39 -14.81
CA GLU A 150 16.69 7.41 -14.04
C GLU A 150 16.19 7.39 -12.60
N LEU A 151 17.02 6.96 -11.65
CA LEU A 151 16.66 6.99 -10.23
C LEU A 151 16.85 8.41 -9.67
N VAL A 152 15.77 8.99 -9.17
CA VAL A 152 15.75 10.33 -8.56
C VAL A 152 15.41 10.17 -7.09
N PHE A 153 16.36 10.48 -6.22
CA PHE A 153 16.17 10.38 -4.77
C PHE A 153 15.86 11.73 -4.15
N CYS A 154 14.94 11.73 -3.18
CA CYS A 154 14.59 12.91 -2.39
C CYS A 154 14.17 12.53 -0.96
N ALA A 155 14.02 13.54 -0.09
CA ALA A 155 13.75 13.34 1.33
C ALA A 155 12.33 12.81 1.59
N GLY A 156 11.34 13.31 0.85
CA GLY A 156 9.95 13.02 1.10
C GLY A 156 9.02 13.44 -0.04
N PRO A 157 7.74 13.03 0.01
CA PRO A 157 6.80 13.18 -1.08
C PRO A 157 6.44 14.63 -1.39
N ALA A 158 6.76 15.58 -0.51
CA ALA A 158 6.55 17.02 -0.71
C ALA A 158 7.78 17.76 -1.24
N ASP A 159 8.91 17.07 -1.40
CA ASP A 159 10.24 17.64 -1.72
C ASP A 159 10.83 17.02 -3.02
N ILE A 160 9.97 16.60 -3.95
CA ILE A 160 10.38 16.05 -5.25
C ILE A 160 10.93 17.17 -6.14
N PRO A 161 12.16 17.04 -6.69
CA PRO A 161 12.85 18.08 -7.46
C PRO A 161 12.36 18.15 -8.91
N VAL A 162 11.07 18.41 -9.12
CA VAL A 162 10.44 18.34 -10.45
C VAL A 162 11.02 19.34 -11.46
N GLN A 163 11.34 20.57 -11.04
CA GLN A 163 11.92 21.58 -11.92
C GLN A 163 13.35 21.23 -12.32
N GLU A 164 14.18 20.84 -11.35
CA GLU A 164 15.59 20.49 -11.56
C GLU A 164 15.75 19.26 -12.47
N LYS A 165 14.80 18.33 -12.39
CA LYS A 165 14.77 17.10 -13.19
C LYS A 165 13.94 17.21 -14.47
N GLY A 166 13.38 18.38 -14.77
CA GLY A 166 12.56 18.62 -15.96
C GLY A 166 11.34 17.70 -16.06
N ILE A 167 10.76 17.33 -14.92
CA ILE A 167 9.60 16.43 -14.83
C ILE A 167 8.33 17.24 -15.11
N ASP A 168 7.56 16.82 -16.11
CA ASP A 168 6.33 17.51 -16.51
C ASP A 168 5.09 17.04 -15.73
N VAL A 169 5.12 15.80 -15.23
CA VAL A 169 3.99 15.17 -14.53
C VAL A 169 4.44 13.94 -13.77
N ILE A 170 3.75 13.64 -12.68
CA ILE A 170 3.97 12.44 -11.87
C ILE A 170 2.82 11.45 -12.09
N ALA A 171 3.16 10.23 -12.50
CA ALA A 171 2.32 9.07 -12.34
C ALA A 171 2.67 8.40 -11.00
N TYR A 172 1.66 7.93 -10.28
CA TYR A 172 1.84 7.38 -8.95
C TYR A 172 1.02 6.11 -8.79
N LYS A 173 1.60 5.12 -8.13
CA LYS A 173 0.94 3.83 -7.87
C LYS A 173 -0.10 3.95 -6.77
N LEU A 174 0.22 4.73 -5.73
CA LEU A 174 -0.62 4.96 -4.57
C LEU A 174 -0.57 6.45 -4.25
N MET A 175 -1.73 7.02 -3.95
CA MET A 175 -1.82 8.44 -3.65
C MET A 175 -1.18 8.74 -2.29
N VAL A 176 -0.20 9.64 -2.25
CA VAL A 176 0.45 10.12 -1.02
C VAL A 176 0.05 11.58 -0.83
N ASP A 177 -0.37 12.00 0.36
CA ASP A 177 -0.89 13.35 0.59
C ASP A 177 0.08 14.45 0.09
N GLY A 178 1.40 14.26 0.28
CA GLY A 178 2.43 15.20 -0.18
C GLY A 178 2.49 15.42 -1.70
N LEU A 179 1.92 14.51 -2.50
CA LEU A 179 1.92 14.60 -3.95
C LEU A 179 0.88 15.58 -4.51
N GLU A 180 -0.13 15.99 -3.72
CA GLU A 180 -1.22 16.89 -4.19
C GLU A 180 -0.74 18.23 -4.74
N ARG A 181 0.50 18.63 -4.40
CA ARG A 181 1.09 19.89 -4.82
C ARG A 181 1.72 19.87 -6.22
N TYR A 182 1.82 18.71 -6.86
CA TYR A 182 2.43 18.55 -8.17
C TYR A 182 1.40 18.35 -9.27
N ASP A 183 1.85 18.49 -10.52
CA ASP A 183 1.07 18.04 -11.66
C ASP A 183 1.03 16.52 -11.69
N LEU A 184 -0.17 15.97 -11.53
CA LEU A 184 -0.43 14.54 -11.43
C LEU A 184 -1.12 14.02 -12.68
N LEU A 185 -0.73 12.82 -13.13
CA LEU A 185 -1.24 12.25 -14.38
C LEU A 185 -2.74 11.93 -14.29
N VAL A 186 -3.18 11.50 -13.11
CA VAL A 186 -4.58 11.21 -12.75
C VAL A 186 -4.94 12.06 -11.54
N GLN A 187 -6.16 12.60 -11.51
CA GLN A 187 -6.65 13.38 -10.38
C GLN A 187 -6.68 12.52 -9.10
N PRO A 188 -6.13 13.01 -7.96
CA PRO A 188 -6.00 12.25 -6.72
C PRO A 188 -7.24 11.51 -6.24
N ASP A 189 -8.37 12.22 -6.12
CA ASP A 189 -9.62 11.65 -5.60
C ASP A 189 -10.17 10.57 -6.54
N VAL A 190 -10.01 10.75 -7.86
CA VAL A 190 -10.39 9.76 -8.88
C VAL A 190 -9.50 8.52 -8.77
N HIS A 191 -8.19 8.71 -8.71
CA HIS A 191 -7.24 7.59 -8.59
C HIS A 191 -7.49 6.79 -7.31
N TRP A 192 -7.67 7.47 -6.18
CA TRP A 192 -7.96 6.80 -4.91
C TRP A 192 -9.31 6.09 -4.95
N PHE A 193 -10.34 6.69 -5.54
CA PHE A 193 -11.66 6.06 -5.66
C PHE A 193 -11.60 4.82 -6.54
N VAL A 194 -11.00 4.88 -7.74
CA VAL A 194 -10.93 3.74 -8.67
C VAL A 194 -10.17 2.55 -8.08
N ASN A 195 -9.18 2.80 -7.22
CA ASN A 195 -8.46 1.76 -6.49
C ASN A 195 -9.25 1.17 -5.30
N SER A 196 -10.44 1.68 -4.99
CA SER A 196 -11.21 1.27 -3.81
C SER A 196 -12.10 0.06 -4.07
N LYS A 197 -12.35 -0.72 -3.02
CA LYS A 197 -13.28 -1.86 -3.11
C LYS A 197 -14.73 -1.42 -3.35
N ASP A 198 -15.13 -0.25 -2.88
CA ASP A 198 -16.42 0.37 -3.19
C ASP A 198 -16.58 0.65 -4.68
N ALA A 199 -15.56 1.24 -5.33
CA ALA A 199 -15.62 1.47 -6.77
C ALA A 199 -15.78 0.17 -7.55
N LEU A 200 -15.06 -0.90 -7.15
CA LEU A 200 -15.24 -2.22 -7.76
C LEU A 200 -16.67 -2.74 -7.56
N ALA A 201 -17.22 -2.65 -6.34
CA ALA A 201 -18.58 -3.08 -6.04
C ALA A 201 -19.66 -2.30 -6.84
N LYS A 202 -19.37 -1.04 -7.20
CA LYS A 202 -20.27 -0.17 -7.99
C LYS A 202 -19.96 -0.14 -9.49
N SER A 203 -18.91 -0.82 -9.94
CA SER A 203 -18.38 -0.71 -11.31
C SER A 203 -19.31 -1.28 -12.39
N GLY A 204 -20.28 -2.12 -12.02
CA GLY A 204 -21.09 -2.89 -12.98
C GLY A 204 -20.36 -4.11 -13.55
N LEU A 205 -19.09 -4.32 -13.20
CA LEU A 205 -18.38 -5.54 -13.55
C LEU A 205 -18.99 -6.74 -12.79
N PRO A 206 -18.92 -7.96 -13.36
CA PRO A 206 -19.32 -9.17 -12.67
C PRO A 206 -18.53 -9.33 -11.37
N THR A 207 -19.18 -9.07 -10.24
CA THR A 207 -18.62 -9.16 -8.89
C THR A 207 -19.61 -9.89 -7.98
N PRO A 208 -19.16 -10.51 -6.89
CA PRO A 208 -20.08 -11.07 -5.90
C PRO A 208 -20.94 -9.95 -5.33
N LYS A 209 -22.19 -10.24 -4.95
CA LYS A 209 -23.08 -9.20 -4.42
C LYS A 209 -22.45 -8.57 -3.19
N CYS A 210 -22.45 -7.25 -3.15
CA CYS A 210 -21.83 -6.46 -2.10
C CYS A 210 -22.84 -5.52 -1.46
N GLU A 211 -22.80 -5.43 -0.13
CA GLU A 211 -23.37 -4.34 0.66
C GLU A 211 -22.22 -3.48 1.18
N ILE A 212 -22.36 -2.16 1.03
CA ILE A 212 -21.38 -1.20 1.56
C ILE A 212 -21.95 -0.60 2.84
N ILE A 213 -21.21 -0.75 3.93
CA ILE A 213 -21.48 -0.08 5.19
C ILE A 213 -20.64 1.19 5.21
N ASP A 214 -21.28 2.32 4.94
CA ASP A 214 -20.66 3.64 5.06
C ASP A 214 -20.72 4.17 6.48
N LEU A 215 -19.88 5.15 6.80
CA LEU A 215 -19.99 5.94 8.03
C LEU A 215 -20.94 7.13 7.81
N GLU A 216 -21.71 7.46 8.84
CA GLU A 216 -22.53 8.65 8.87
C GLU A 216 -21.71 9.82 9.45
N GLY A 217 -21.12 10.62 8.56
CA GLY A 217 -20.30 11.77 8.91
C GLY A 217 -18.93 11.40 9.48
N HIS A 218 -18.44 12.22 10.41
CA HIS A 218 -17.14 12.06 11.06
C HIS A 218 -17.19 12.56 12.50
N GLY A 219 -16.27 12.09 13.35
CA GLY A 219 -16.23 12.47 14.77
C GLY A 219 -16.02 13.96 15.05
N GLY A 220 -15.56 14.74 14.07
CA GLY A 220 -15.30 16.17 14.21
C GLY A 220 -13.91 16.48 14.78
N ALA A 221 -13.65 17.75 15.05
CA ALA A 221 -12.34 18.21 15.49
C ALA A 221 -11.99 17.76 16.92
N LYS A 222 -10.71 17.46 17.16
CA LYS A 222 -10.16 17.21 18.51
C LYS A 222 -10.34 18.44 19.41
N ARG A 223 -10.09 19.63 18.86
CA ARG A 223 -10.30 20.92 19.53
C ARG A 223 -11.79 21.13 19.82
N GLY A 224 -12.14 21.33 21.08
CA GLY A 224 -13.51 21.59 21.51
C GLY A 224 -14.37 20.34 21.79
N CYS A 225 -13.79 19.13 21.77
CA CYS A 225 -14.56 17.90 22.01
C CYS A 225 -14.79 17.63 23.52
N CYS A 226 -13.73 17.38 24.29
CA CYS A 226 -13.75 17.19 25.75
C CYS A 226 -12.32 17.32 26.29
N GLU A 227 -12.15 17.36 27.63
CA GLU A 227 -10.84 17.53 28.28
C GLU A 227 -9.83 16.46 27.85
N VAL A 228 -10.22 15.18 27.88
CA VAL A 228 -9.37 14.04 27.46
C VAL A 228 -8.90 14.19 26.01
N CYS A 229 -9.79 14.63 25.12
CA CYS A 229 -9.41 14.89 23.73
C CYS A 229 -8.45 16.07 23.60
N VAL A 230 -8.62 17.13 24.39
CA VAL A 230 -7.77 18.33 24.29
C VAL A 230 -6.40 18.10 24.93
N SER A 231 -6.32 17.35 26.01
CA SER A 231 -5.08 17.05 26.75
C SER A 231 -4.16 16.05 26.05
N GLY A 232 -4.60 15.41 24.97
CA GLY A 232 -3.78 14.47 24.20
C GLY A 232 -4.14 12.99 24.39
N GLY A 233 -5.28 12.67 25.01
CA GLY A 233 -5.81 11.31 25.14
C GLY A 233 -5.36 10.58 26.39
N ASP A 234 -5.44 9.25 26.37
CA ASP A 234 -5.23 8.34 27.51
C ASP A 234 -3.74 8.14 27.88
N GLY A 235 -2.85 9.06 27.50
CA GLY A 235 -1.41 8.99 27.77
C GLY A 235 -0.60 8.05 26.86
N GLU A 236 -1.27 7.26 26.01
CA GLU A 236 -0.62 6.43 25.00
C GLU A 236 -0.47 7.23 23.70
N GLY A 237 0.75 7.32 23.13
CA GLY A 237 1.14 8.16 21.97
C GLY A 237 0.43 7.94 20.62
N ASN A 238 -0.87 7.63 20.62
CA ASN A 238 -1.76 7.49 19.47
C ASN A 238 -2.61 8.76 19.31
N GLU A 239 -1.96 9.91 19.10
CA GLU A 239 -2.60 11.23 19.14
C GLU A 239 -3.80 11.38 18.17
N PHE A 240 -3.81 10.62 17.06
CA PHE A 240 -4.90 10.66 16.08
C PHE A 240 -6.13 9.85 16.50
N VAL A 241 -5.98 8.86 17.38
CA VAL A 241 -7.06 7.94 17.78
C VAL A 241 -8.01 8.64 18.76
N ILE A 242 -9.32 8.44 18.60
CA ILE A 242 -10.33 8.89 19.56
C ILE A 242 -10.08 8.14 20.88
N PRO A 243 -9.78 8.82 22.00
CA PRO A 243 -9.52 8.17 23.29
C PRO A 243 -10.68 7.28 23.74
N VAL A 244 -10.39 6.21 24.48
CA VAL A 244 -11.44 5.33 25.01
C VAL A 244 -12.30 6.09 26.01
N ALA A 245 -11.67 6.94 26.83
CA ALA A 245 -12.34 7.80 27.80
C ALA A 245 -12.97 9.08 27.18
N CYS A 246 -13.09 9.17 25.85
CA CYS A 246 -13.72 10.32 25.23
C CYS A 246 -15.25 10.29 25.45
N GLU A 247 -15.76 11.19 26.29
CA GLU A 247 -17.20 11.36 26.55
C GLU A 247 -17.85 12.46 25.68
N GLY A 248 -17.04 13.22 24.94
CA GLY A 248 -17.51 14.29 24.06
C GLY A 248 -18.07 13.78 22.73
N ALA A 249 -18.35 14.72 21.81
CA ALA A 249 -18.99 14.43 20.52
C ALA A 249 -18.28 13.34 19.70
N ARG A 250 -16.94 13.32 19.67
CA ARG A 250 -16.14 12.30 18.96
C ARG A 250 -16.41 10.89 19.50
N GLY A 251 -16.44 10.73 20.82
CA GLY A 251 -16.65 9.45 21.48
C GLY A 251 -18.08 8.95 21.35
N GLN A 252 -19.06 9.86 21.45
CA GLN A 252 -20.47 9.56 21.23
C GLN A 252 -20.73 9.10 19.79
N TRP A 253 -20.21 9.83 18.81
CA TRP A 253 -20.26 9.42 17.40
C TRP A 253 -19.62 8.06 17.19
N PHE A 254 -18.43 7.83 17.75
CA PHE A 254 -17.78 6.53 17.65
C PHE A 254 -18.64 5.40 18.23
N ALA A 255 -19.21 5.58 19.42
CA ALA A 255 -20.03 4.57 20.06
C ALA A 255 -21.28 4.21 19.23
N GLN A 256 -21.95 5.22 18.69
CA GLN A 256 -23.15 5.03 17.85
C GLN A 256 -22.81 4.31 16.54
N GLU A 257 -21.83 4.83 15.81
CA GLU A 257 -21.46 4.30 14.50
C GLU A 257 -20.79 2.92 14.58
N SER A 258 -19.98 2.68 15.61
CA SER A 258 -19.36 1.36 15.82
C SER A 258 -20.42 0.30 16.11
N GLU A 259 -21.39 0.57 16.97
CA GLU A 259 -22.46 -0.38 17.25
C GLU A 259 -23.32 -0.64 16.00
N ARG A 260 -23.65 0.40 15.23
CA ARG A 260 -24.38 0.24 13.96
C ARG A 260 -23.64 -0.67 12.97
N ILE A 261 -22.33 -0.48 12.81
CA ILE A 261 -21.48 -1.33 11.96
C ILE A 261 -21.48 -2.78 12.47
N LEU A 262 -21.22 -2.97 13.76
CA LEU A 262 -21.10 -4.30 14.35
C LEU A 262 -22.43 -5.06 14.25
N GLN A 263 -23.57 -4.39 14.45
CA GLN A 263 -24.89 -4.98 14.27
C GLN A 263 -25.13 -5.46 12.84
N LYS A 264 -24.73 -4.68 11.83
CA LYS A 264 -24.82 -5.12 10.42
C LYS A 264 -23.99 -6.38 10.15
N ILE A 265 -22.80 -6.48 10.73
CA ILE A 265 -21.95 -7.68 10.61
C ILE A 265 -22.60 -8.89 11.30
N VAL A 266 -23.19 -8.68 12.48
CA VAL A 266 -23.92 -9.72 13.22
C VAL A 266 -25.14 -10.24 12.46
N GLN A 267 -25.87 -9.34 11.79
CA GLN A 267 -27.09 -9.68 11.05
C GLN A 267 -26.82 -10.29 9.67
N ARG A 268 -25.58 -10.23 9.17
CA ARG A 268 -25.23 -10.74 7.85
C ARG A 268 -25.29 -12.26 7.80
N SER A 269 -26.06 -12.82 6.86
CA SER A 269 -26.14 -14.26 6.60
C SER A 269 -24.76 -14.86 6.25
N LEU A 270 -24.47 -16.05 6.78
CA LEU A 270 -23.25 -16.81 6.45
C LEU A 270 -23.44 -17.62 5.16
N PRO A 271 -22.35 -17.91 4.41
CA PRO A 271 -21.01 -17.34 4.57
C PRO A 271 -20.88 -15.95 3.91
N PHE A 272 -19.95 -15.13 4.38
CA PHE A 272 -19.65 -13.82 3.78
C PHE A 272 -18.17 -13.46 3.87
N VAL A 273 -17.77 -12.43 3.13
CA VAL A 273 -16.45 -11.80 3.25
C VAL A 273 -16.62 -10.36 3.69
N LEU A 274 -15.96 -9.97 4.78
CA LEU A 274 -15.83 -8.57 5.19
C LEU A 274 -14.51 -8.01 4.68
N LYS A 275 -14.54 -6.83 4.07
CA LYS A 275 -13.33 -6.14 3.59
C LYS A 275 -13.34 -4.67 4.00
N ASN A 276 -12.20 -4.16 4.43
CA ASN A 276 -11.99 -2.72 4.57
C ASN A 276 -11.70 -2.10 3.20
N GLN A 277 -12.11 -0.84 3.00
CA GLN A 277 -12.09 -0.13 1.71
C GLN A 277 -10.72 -0.17 0.98
N GLN A 278 -9.69 0.41 1.59
CA GLN A 278 -8.36 0.56 1.00
C GLN A 278 -7.32 -0.18 1.83
N THR A 279 -6.94 -1.37 1.38
CA THR A 279 -6.01 -2.23 2.12
C THR A 279 -4.97 -2.91 1.24
N PHE A 280 -3.78 -3.15 1.79
CA PHE A 280 -2.68 -3.83 1.13
C PHE A 280 -2.46 -5.25 1.64
N GLY A 281 -1.96 -6.13 0.77
CA GLY A 281 -1.42 -7.45 1.16
C GLY A 281 -2.42 -8.34 1.89
N GLY A 282 -3.71 -8.24 1.56
CA GLY A 282 -4.78 -8.99 2.21
C GLY A 282 -5.20 -8.47 3.59
N ALA A 283 -4.59 -7.41 4.11
CA ALA A 283 -4.99 -6.80 5.38
C ALA A 283 -6.46 -6.35 5.35
N GLY A 284 -7.14 -6.42 6.49
CA GLY A 284 -8.54 -6.03 6.63
C GLY A 284 -9.50 -6.82 5.73
N THR A 285 -9.16 -8.06 5.34
CA THR A 285 -10.06 -9.01 4.67
C THR A 285 -10.32 -10.20 5.57
N TYR A 286 -11.59 -10.48 5.84
CA TYR A 286 -12.04 -11.55 6.72
C TYR A 286 -13.01 -12.45 5.97
N VAL A 287 -12.66 -13.73 5.82
CA VAL A 287 -13.56 -14.76 5.30
C VAL A 287 -14.29 -15.36 6.49
N VAL A 288 -15.62 -15.32 6.46
CA VAL A 288 -16.47 -15.71 7.59
C VAL A 288 -17.46 -16.78 7.13
N ARG A 289 -17.24 -18.02 7.57
CA ARG A 289 -18.08 -19.17 7.24
C ARG A 289 -18.93 -19.62 8.43
N THR A 290 -18.48 -19.34 9.64
CA THR A 290 -19.09 -19.80 10.90
C THR A 290 -19.39 -18.65 11.86
N GLU A 291 -20.27 -18.92 12.82
CA GLU A 291 -20.55 -17.98 13.92
C GLU A 291 -19.33 -17.69 14.79
N GLY A 292 -18.45 -18.68 14.99
CA GLY A 292 -17.20 -18.49 15.73
C GLY A 292 -16.26 -17.51 15.04
N GLU A 293 -16.09 -17.64 13.72
CA GLU A 293 -15.32 -16.68 12.92
C GLU A 293 -15.97 -15.30 12.93
N ARG A 294 -17.30 -15.22 12.86
CA ARG A 294 -18.03 -13.95 12.97
C ARG A 294 -17.74 -13.28 14.31
N GLY A 295 -17.85 -14.04 15.40
CA GLY A 295 -17.54 -13.57 16.75
C GLY A 295 -16.11 -13.04 16.88
N LYS A 296 -15.14 -13.72 16.26
CA LYS A 296 -13.74 -13.26 16.21
C LYS A 296 -13.59 -11.94 15.46
N VAL A 297 -14.19 -11.80 14.28
CA VAL A 297 -14.14 -10.55 13.49
C VAL A 297 -14.77 -9.39 14.27
N VAL A 298 -15.93 -9.61 14.89
CA VAL A 298 -16.60 -8.63 15.76
C VAL A 298 -15.71 -8.25 16.94
N GLY A 299 -15.04 -9.23 17.56
CA GLY A 299 -14.05 -9.01 18.61
C GLY A 299 -12.87 -8.15 18.16
N ASP A 300 -12.19 -8.54 17.08
CA ASP A 300 -11.05 -7.81 16.51
C ASP A 300 -11.41 -6.34 16.17
N LEU A 301 -12.61 -6.12 15.60
CA LEU A 301 -13.10 -4.77 15.31
C LEU A 301 -13.35 -3.94 16.58
N ARG A 302 -13.95 -4.55 17.62
CA ARG A 302 -14.15 -3.91 18.93
C ARG A 302 -12.81 -3.62 19.63
N GLU A 303 -11.81 -4.50 19.48
CA GLU A 303 -10.46 -4.40 20.06
C GLU A 303 -9.53 -3.42 19.31
N GLY A 304 -10.10 -2.29 18.86
CA GLY A 304 -9.36 -1.12 18.42
C GLY A 304 -9.17 -0.96 16.92
N VAL A 305 -9.41 -1.99 16.09
CA VAL A 305 -9.31 -1.84 14.63
C VAL A 305 -10.33 -0.83 14.12
N LEU A 306 -11.59 -0.95 14.55
CA LEU A 306 -12.65 -0.03 14.14
C LEU A 306 -12.42 1.39 14.69
N ARG A 307 -11.91 1.49 15.93
CA ARG A 307 -11.54 2.77 16.53
C ARG A 307 -10.44 3.48 15.76
N LYS A 308 -9.38 2.78 15.35
CA LYS A 308 -8.33 3.35 14.48
C LYS A 308 -8.91 3.82 13.16
N LEU A 309 -9.67 2.97 12.47
CA LEU A 309 -10.28 3.29 11.19
C LEU A 309 -11.16 4.55 11.26
N MET A 310 -12.11 4.57 12.18
CA MET A 310 -13.04 5.69 12.34
C MET A 310 -12.34 6.98 12.80
N SER A 311 -11.26 6.87 13.59
CA SER A 311 -10.47 8.04 14.02
C SER A 311 -9.69 8.68 12.87
N SER A 312 -9.39 7.91 11.81
CA SER A 312 -8.72 8.43 10.62
C SER A 312 -9.68 9.14 9.66
N VAL A 313 -11.00 9.05 9.88
CA VAL A 313 -12.02 9.73 9.09
C VAL A 313 -12.21 11.15 9.61
N THR A 314 -11.99 12.12 8.74
CA THR A 314 -11.97 13.55 9.05
C THR A 314 -12.84 14.31 8.07
N GLU A 315 -13.15 15.58 8.36
CA GLU A 315 -13.86 16.46 7.43
C GLU A 315 -13.16 16.53 6.05
N ALA A 316 -11.82 16.57 6.03
CA ALA A 316 -11.04 16.69 4.81
C ALA A 316 -11.05 15.43 3.91
N ASN A 317 -11.49 14.29 4.42
CA ASN A 317 -11.50 13.02 3.67
C ASN A 317 -12.84 12.27 3.70
N ALA A 318 -13.85 12.76 4.43
CA ALA A 318 -15.14 12.07 4.57
C ALA A 318 -15.82 11.85 3.21
N HIS A 319 -15.63 12.78 2.26
CA HIS A 319 -16.16 12.65 0.89
C HIS A 319 -15.56 11.46 0.12
N LEU A 320 -14.37 10.99 0.51
CA LEU A 320 -13.74 9.79 -0.04
C LEU A 320 -14.27 8.49 0.59
N ARG A 321 -15.04 8.58 1.69
CA ARG A 321 -15.58 7.44 2.44
C ARG A 321 -14.51 6.40 2.84
N PRO A 322 -13.37 6.80 3.42
CA PRO A 322 -12.25 5.89 3.63
C PRO A 322 -12.48 4.90 4.79
N GLY A 323 -13.50 5.13 5.60
CA GLY A 323 -13.97 4.21 6.65
C GLY A 323 -15.00 3.18 6.20
N ALA A 324 -15.37 3.15 4.91
CA ALA A 324 -16.36 2.20 4.41
C ALA A 324 -15.89 0.75 4.57
N LEU A 325 -16.85 -0.14 4.85
CA LEU A 325 -16.67 -1.58 4.95
C LEU A 325 -17.54 -2.26 3.89
N ILE A 326 -17.02 -3.34 3.31
CA ILE A 326 -17.70 -4.10 2.25
C ILE A 326 -18.03 -5.47 2.79
N LEU A 327 -19.32 -5.79 2.85
CA LEU A 327 -19.84 -7.13 3.05
C LEU A 327 -20.14 -7.73 1.68
N SER A 328 -19.48 -8.82 1.34
CA SER A 328 -19.61 -9.49 0.05
C SER A 328 -20.08 -10.93 0.24
N ASP A 329 -20.86 -11.45 -0.70
CA ASP A 329 -21.09 -12.89 -0.79
C ASP A 329 -19.75 -13.61 -0.97
N LEU A 330 -19.59 -14.76 -0.31
CA LEU A 330 -18.43 -15.60 -0.54
C LEU A 330 -18.62 -16.36 -1.87
N VAL A 331 -17.64 -16.28 -2.76
CA VAL A 331 -17.56 -17.17 -3.93
C VAL A 331 -17.03 -18.50 -3.42
N ASP A 332 -17.89 -19.52 -3.46
CA ASP A 332 -17.50 -20.88 -3.07
C ASP A 332 -17.04 -21.68 -4.29
N GLU A 333 -16.04 -22.53 -4.08
CA GLU A 333 -15.52 -23.47 -5.08
C GLU A 333 -15.18 -22.84 -6.45
N PRO A 334 -14.28 -21.83 -6.52
CA PRO A 334 -13.86 -21.28 -7.81
C PRO A 334 -13.17 -22.35 -8.68
N ILE A 335 -13.45 -22.33 -9.98
CA ILE A 335 -12.77 -23.21 -10.97
C ILE A 335 -11.27 -22.87 -11.05
N GLY A 336 -10.92 -21.61 -10.80
CA GLY A 336 -9.55 -21.13 -10.66
C GLY A 336 -9.53 -19.66 -10.29
N ASP A 337 -8.42 -19.22 -9.69
CA ASP A 337 -8.20 -17.83 -9.29
C ASP A 337 -7.10 -17.24 -10.17
N TYR A 338 -7.45 -16.26 -11.01
CA TYR A 338 -6.52 -15.67 -11.96
C TYR A 338 -6.48 -14.14 -11.81
N GLY A 339 -5.28 -13.61 -11.63
CA GLY A 339 -5.00 -12.18 -11.75
C GLY A 339 -4.76 -11.83 -13.22
N LEU A 340 -5.51 -10.86 -13.74
CA LEU A 340 -5.29 -10.30 -15.08
C LEU A 340 -4.67 -8.92 -14.95
N THR A 341 -3.61 -8.67 -15.72
CA THR A 341 -2.95 -7.37 -15.80
C THR A 341 -3.11 -6.84 -17.22
N PHE A 342 -3.67 -5.65 -17.34
CA PHE A 342 -3.83 -4.93 -18.60
C PHE A 342 -3.58 -3.44 -18.39
N PHE A 343 -3.28 -2.74 -19.48
CA PHE A 343 -3.08 -1.30 -19.51
C PHE A 343 -4.18 -0.65 -20.33
N VAL A 344 -4.89 0.33 -19.74
CA VAL A 344 -6.00 1.04 -20.38
C VAL A 344 -5.49 2.37 -20.93
N THR A 345 -5.84 2.69 -22.17
CA THR A 345 -5.40 3.92 -22.86
C THR A 345 -6.49 5.00 -22.77
N GLU A 346 -6.17 6.25 -23.16
CA GLU A 346 -7.15 7.36 -23.11
C GLU A 346 -8.19 7.32 -24.25
N GLU A 347 -7.80 6.77 -25.40
CA GLU A 347 -8.69 6.61 -26.54
C GLU A 347 -9.59 5.40 -26.30
N GLU A 348 -10.76 5.31 -26.96
CA GLU A 348 -11.65 4.12 -26.93
C GLU A 348 -11.02 2.90 -27.65
N ALA A 349 -9.72 2.69 -27.45
CA ALA A 349 -8.97 1.56 -27.95
C ALA A 349 -9.07 0.38 -26.98
N GLU A 350 -8.87 -0.82 -27.52
CA GLU A 350 -8.83 -2.04 -26.72
C GLU A 350 -7.70 -1.97 -25.67
N PRO A 351 -7.97 -2.40 -24.42
CA PRO A 351 -6.93 -2.49 -23.40
C PRO A 351 -5.77 -3.38 -23.84
N VAL A 352 -4.54 -2.98 -23.51
CA VAL A 352 -3.34 -3.77 -23.81
C VAL A 352 -3.19 -4.85 -22.73
N PHE A 353 -3.45 -6.10 -23.08
CA PHE A 353 -3.21 -7.24 -22.19
C PHE A 353 -1.70 -7.43 -21.96
N LEU A 354 -1.30 -7.58 -20.70
CA LEU A 354 0.11 -7.74 -20.31
C LEU A 354 0.40 -9.13 -19.77
N ALA A 355 -0.44 -9.64 -18.86
CA ALA A 355 -0.22 -10.92 -18.23
C ALA A 355 -1.50 -11.50 -17.60
N ALA A 356 -1.49 -12.82 -17.44
CA ALA A 356 -2.39 -13.53 -16.54
C ALA A 356 -1.55 -14.41 -15.60
N SER A 357 -1.85 -14.40 -14.31
CA SER A 357 -1.18 -15.24 -13.32
C SER A 357 -2.21 -16.00 -12.49
N GLU A 358 -1.99 -17.29 -12.29
CA GLU A 358 -2.76 -18.07 -11.32
C GLU A 358 -2.37 -17.61 -9.91
N GLN A 359 -3.38 -17.30 -9.10
CA GLN A 359 -3.18 -16.89 -7.71
C GLN A 359 -3.27 -18.13 -6.83
N MET A 360 -2.16 -18.47 -6.17
CA MET A 360 -2.17 -19.55 -5.20
C MET A 360 -2.61 -19.00 -3.85
N ILE A 361 -3.85 -19.32 -3.44
CA ILE A 361 -4.31 -19.10 -2.07
C ILE A 361 -3.79 -20.27 -1.25
N GLY A 362 -2.88 -20.01 -0.31
CA GLY A 362 -2.35 -21.05 0.57
C GLY A 362 -3.48 -21.76 1.31
N ARG A 363 -3.54 -23.10 1.21
CA ARG A 363 -4.45 -23.91 2.03
C ARG A 363 -3.95 -23.88 3.48
N GLU A 364 -4.70 -23.18 4.32
CA GLU A 364 -4.75 -23.19 5.79
C GLU A 364 -3.61 -22.55 6.61
N THR A 365 -3.96 -21.46 7.29
CA THR A 365 -3.84 -21.37 8.75
C THR A 365 -5.10 -20.67 9.29
N PRO A 366 -5.83 -21.25 10.26
CA PRO A 366 -6.98 -20.57 10.87
C PRO A 366 -6.56 -19.23 11.46
N GLY A 367 -7.02 -18.13 10.87
CA GLY A 367 -6.73 -16.77 11.33
C GLY A 367 -5.51 -16.07 10.73
N SER A 368 -4.88 -16.59 9.66
CA SER A 368 -3.98 -15.78 8.84
C SER A 368 -4.78 -15.11 7.71
N ALA A 369 -4.64 -13.79 7.57
CA ALA A 369 -5.17 -13.06 6.43
C ALA A 369 -4.64 -13.73 5.14
N ALA A 370 -5.51 -13.94 4.16
CA ALA A 370 -5.15 -14.58 2.89
C ALA A 370 -3.92 -13.90 2.29
N ARG A 371 -2.76 -14.55 2.38
CA ARG A 371 -1.53 -14.12 1.71
C ARG A 371 -1.56 -14.71 0.31
N SER A 372 -1.75 -13.85 -0.69
CA SER A 372 -1.51 -14.23 -2.09
C SER A 372 0.01 -14.24 -2.31
N ILE A 373 0.59 -15.41 -2.57
CA ILE A 373 1.91 -15.53 -3.19
C ILE A 373 1.64 -15.67 -4.69
N ILE A 374 2.19 -14.75 -5.49
CA ILE A 374 2.14 -14.85 -6.96
C ILE A 374 3.30 -15.76 -7.36
N ASP A 375 3.02 -17.02 -7.66
CA ASP A 375 3.97 -17.90 -8.36
C ASP A 375 3.65 -17.89 -9.86
N ALA A 376 4.51 -17.25 -10.65
CA ALA A 376 4.39 -17.29 -12.10
C ALA A 376 5.01 -18.61 -12.61
N LYS A 377 4.21 -19.64 -12.88
CA LYS A 377 4.65 -20.78 -13.69
C LYS A 377 4.60 -20.40 -15.17
N MET A 378 5.77 -20.08 -15.74
CA MET A 378 5.89 -20.02 -17.20
C MET A 378 5.78 -21.44 -17.78
N SER A 379 4.64 -21.74 -18.41
CA SER A 379 4.51 -22.94 -19.23
C SER A 379 5.18 -22.70 -20.58
N SER A 380 6.37 -23.27 -20.78
CA SER A 380 6.95 -23.37 -22.12
C SER A 380 6.17 -24.43 -22.89
N ARG A 381 5.44 -24.01 -23.93
CA ARG A 381 4.95 -24.94 -24.96
C ARG A 381 6.17 -25.59 -25.60
N LYS A 382 6.44 -26.85 -25.25
CA LYS A 382 7.28 -27.71 -26.06
C LYS A 382 6.57 -27.89 -27.40
N SER A 383 7.15 -27.33 -28.46
CA SER A 383 6.84 -27.72 -29.82
C SER A 383 7.09 -29.22 -29.96
N SER A 384 6.04 -29.96 -30.34
CA SER A 384 6.14 -31.34 -30.76
C SER A 384 6.96 -31.38 -32.07
N PRO A 385 8.00 -32.22 -32.19
CA PRO A 385 8.61 -32.47 -33.49
C PRO A 385 7.76 -33.48 -34.26
N SER A 386 7.39 -33.08 -35.48
CA SER A 386 6.94 -33.88 -36.65
C SER A 386 6.01 -35.06 -36.43
#